data_AF-X0THF0-F1
#
_entry.id   AF-X0THF0-F1
#
_cell.length_a   1.000
_cell.length_b   1.000
_cell.length_c   1.000
_cell.angle_alpha   90.00
_cell.angle_beta   90.00
_cell.angle_gamma   90.00
#
_symmetry.space_group_name_H-M   'P 1'
#
loop_
_entity.id
_entity.type
_entity.pdbx_description
1 polymer ?
#
loop_
_entity_poly.entity_id
_entity_poly.type
_entity_poly.pdbx_seq_one_letter_code
_entity_poly.pdbx_strand_id
1 'polypeptide(L)'
;MTDLNRERRKFPRIEKEIIVRYKILSTPEKQLDAKIKNISAGGVCLVTREKMELETVVAMEIKFPQARKPIVTTARVIWCSESKLGPSPAGHVK
;
A
#
# COMPACT_ATOMS: atom_id res chain seq x y z
N MET A 1 -33.51 1.10 11.91
CA MET A 1 -32.76 -0.04 11.32
C MET A 1 -31.60 0.54 10.51
N THR A 2 -30.40 0.67 11.08
CA THR A 2 -29.20 1.09 10.32
C THR A 2 -28.57 -0.14 9.69
N ASP A 3 -28.52 -0.17 8.36
CA ASP A 3 -27.90 -1.25 7.60
C ASP A 3 -26.39 -1.30 7.87
N LEU A 4 -25.96 -2.27 8.67
CA LEU A 4 -24.56 -2.48 9.08
C LEU A 4 -23.65 -2.93 7.93
N ASN A 5 -24.20 -3.24 6.75
CA ASN A 5 -23.47 -3.76 5.59
C ASN A 5 -23.39 -2.79 4.41
N ARG A 6 -23.76 -1.52 4.59
CA ARG A 6 -23.66 -0.54 3.50
C ARG A 6 -22.19 -0.28 3.16
N GLU A 7 -21.83 -0.53 1.89
CA GLU A 7 -20.52 -0.17 1.35
C GLU A 7 -20.26 1.33 1.56
N ARG A 8 -19.14 1.65 2.23
CA ARG A 8 -18.72 3.01 2.58
C ARG A 8 -17.65 3.55 1.62
N ARG A 9 -17.04 2.69 0.81
CA ARG A 9 -15.98 3.08 -0.13
C ARG A 9 -16.57 3.87 -1.28
N LYS A 10 -16.00 5.05 -1.53
CA LYS A 10 -16.31 5.87 -2.71
C LYS A 10 -15.79 5.25 -4.02
N PHE A 11 -14.73 4.45 -3.95
CA PHE A 11 -14.06 3.87 -5.11
C PHE A 11 -13.90 2.34 -4.95
N PRO A 12 -14.15 1.55 -6.00
CA PRO A 12 -13.89 0.12 -5.99
C PRO A 12 -12.39 -0.15 -5.80
N ARG A 13 -12.07 -1.24 -5.09
CA ARG A 13 -10.69 -1.71 -4.91
C ARG A 13 -10.42 -2.87 -5.86
N ILE A 14 -9.25 -2.86 -6.46
CA ILE A 14 -8.71 -3.95 -7.26
C ILE A 14 -7.77 -4.75 -6.35
N GLU A 15 -8.02 -6.05 -6.21
CA GLU A 15 -7.11 -6.97 -5.54
C GLU A 15 -6.02 -7.41 -6.51
N LYS A 16 -4.86 -6.78 -6.40
CA LYS A 16 -3.71 -7.05 -7.26
C LYS A 16 -2.43 -6.79 -6.50
N GLU A 17 -1.55 -7.79 -6.50
CA GLU A 17 -0.21 -7.64 -5.94
C GLU A 17 0.63 -6.76 -6.88
N ILE A 18 1.07 -5.62 -6.37
CA ILE A 18 1.90 -4.65 -7.11
C ILE A 18 3.09 -4.29 -6.26
N ILE A 19 4.28 -4.30 -6.86
CA ILE A 19 5.51 -3.83 -6.22
C ILE A 19 5.51 -2.30 -6.21
N VAL A 20 5.81 -1.73 -5.05
CA VAL A 20 5.88 -0.30 -4.83
C VAL A 20 7.16 0.06 -4.11
N ARG A 21 7.81 1.11 -4.58
CA ARG A 21 8.89 1.79 -3.85
C ARG A 21 8.27 2.87 -2.99
N TYR A 22 8.70 2.97 -1.74
CA TYR A 22 8.22 4.02 -0.85
C TYR A 22 9.32 4.56 0.05
N LYS A 23 9.09 5.76 0.56
CA LYS A 23 9.87 6.36 1.64
C LYS A 23 8.97 7.13 2.58
N ILE A 24 9.29 7.08 3.87
CA ILE A 24 8.62 7.90 4.88
C ILE A 24 9.18 9.32 4.75
N LEU A 25 8.30 10.33 4.62
CA LEU A 25 8.75 11.70 4.36
C LEU A 25 9.55 12.31 5.52
N SER A 26 9.29 11.91 6.76
CA SER A 26 10.07 12.35 7.93
C SER A 26 11.46 11.68 8.03
N THR A 27 11.69 10.58 7.30
CA THR A 27 12.97 9.85 7.26
C THR A 27 13.33 9.47 5.82
N PRO A 28 13.51 10.47 4.92
CA PRO A 28 13.53 10.27 3.48
C PRO A 28 14.75 9.50 2.95
N GLU A 29 15.77 9.30 3.79
CA GLU A 29 17.01 8.58 3.45
C GLU A 29 16.78 7.07 3.29
N LYS A 30 15.69 6.53 3.83
CA LYS A 30 15.33 5.12 3.70
C LYS A 30 14.28 4.94 2.60
N GLN A 31 14.73 4.39 1.47
CA GLN A 31 13.85 3.89 0.43
C GLN A 31 13.66 2.39 0.57
N LEU A 32 12.41 1.93 0.53
CA LEU A 32 12.02 0.55 0.78
C LEU A 32 11.11 0.02 -0.33
N ASP A 33 11.17 -1.28 -0.56
CA ASP A 33 10.23 -2.00 -1.41
C ASP A 33 9.14 -2.65 -0.55
N ALA A 34 7.91 -2.62 -1.05
CA ALA A 34 6.77 -3.28 -0.43
C ALA A 34 5.79 -3.79 -1.49
N LYS A 35 4.78 -4.53 -1.01
CA LYS A 35 3.67 -5.03 -1.83
C LYS A 35 2.40 -4.27 -1.50
N ILE A 36 1.66 -3.90 -2.52
CA ILE A 36 0.27 -3.45 -2.39
C ILE A 36 -0.63 -4.69 -2.44
N LYS A 37 -1.46 -4.89 -1.42
CA LYS A 37 -2.48 -5.97 -1.40
C LYS A 37 -3.67 -5.62 -2.28
N ASN A 38 -4.13 -4.38 -2.20
CA ASN A 38 -5.19 -3.84 -3.05
C ASN A 38 -5.06 -2.32 -3.19
N ILE A 39 -5.63 -1.79 -4.27
CA ILE A 39 -5.59 -0.37 -4.62
C ILE A 39 -6.94 0.13 -5.13
N SER A 40 -7.26 1.38 -4.83
CA SER A 40 -8.30 2.16 -5.52
C SER A 40 -7.76 3.54 -5.90
N ALA A 41 -8.58 4.34 -6.58
CA ALA A 41 -8.26 5.74 -6.87
C ALA A 41 -8.06 6.61 -5.61
N GLY A 42 -8.58 6.17 -4.45
CA GLY A 42 -8.51 6.92 -3.19
C GLY A 42 -7.46 6.42 -2.19
N GLY A 43 -6.80 5.29 -2.44
CA GLY A 43 -5.79 4.78 -1.52
C GLY A 43 -5.36 3.34 -1.77
N VAL A 44 -4.38 2.90 -0.99
CA VAL A 44 -3.74 1.58 -1.09
C VAL A 44 -3.78 0.85 0.25
N CYS A 45 -3.67 -0.47 0.21
CA CYS A 45 -3.30 -1.29 1.36
C CYS A 45 -1.85 -1.74 1.16
N LEU A 46 -0.92 -1.15 1.89
CA LEU A 46 0.51 -1.47 1.82
C LEU A 46 0.86 -2.56 2.85
N VAL A 47 1.64 -3.57 2.44
CA VAL A 47 2.17 -4.60 3.33
C VAL A 47 3.62 -4.24 3.65
N THR A 48 3.88 -3.91 4.91
CA THR A 48 5.20 -3.50 5.42
C THR A 48 5.74 -4.52 6.42
N ARG A 49 7.06 -4.47 6.66
CA ARG A 49 7.72 -5.28 7.71
C ARG A 49 7.53 -4.70 9.10
N GLU A 50 7.51 -3.38 9.18
CA GLU A 50 7.37 -2.62 10.42
C GLU A 50 5.98 -1.98 10.47
N LYS A 51 5.48 -1.80 11.69
CA LYS A 51 4.26 -1.04 11.95
C LYS A 51 4.52 0.43 11.58
N MET A 52 3.55 1.04 10.90
CA MET A 52 3.59 2.48 10.63
C MET A 52 2.62 3.21 11.55
N GLU A 53 3.07 4.33 12.08
CA GLU A 53 2.24 5.21 12.90
C GLU A 53 1.17 5.90 12.06
N LEU A 54 0.01 6.14 12.65
CA LEU A 54 -1.06 6.91 12.02
C LEU A 54 -0.56 8.30 11.63
N GLU A 55 -1.19 8.88 10.61
CA GLU A 55 -0.84 10.19 10.04
C GLU A 55 0.55 10.28 9.38
N THR A 56 1.37 9.22 9.46
CA THR A 56 2.64 9.13 8.72
C THR A 56 2.39 9.35 7.23
N VAL A 57 3.15 10.28 6.65
CA VAL A 57 3.10 10.57 5.20
C VAL A 57 4.19 9.81 4.48
N VAL A 58 3.77 9.06 3.46
CA VAL A 58 4.60 8.17 2.68
C VAL A 58 4.60 8.64 1.23
N ALA A 59 5.77 8.89 0.67
CA ALA A 59 5.92 9.05 -0.77
C ALA A 59 6.04 7.67 -1.43
N MET A 60 5.31 7.46 -2.52
CA MET A 60 5.18 6.16 -3.18
C MET A 60 5.39 6.31 -4.68
N GLU A 61 6.07 5.32 -5.27
CA GLU A 61 6.22 5.13 -6.69
C GLU A 61 5.68 3.75 -7.07
N ILE A 62 4.50 3.73 -7.69
CA ILE A 62 3.75 2.52 -8.01
C ILE A 62 3.96 2.19 -9.49
N LYS A 63 4.60 1.05 -9.78
CA LYS A 63 4.86 0.61 -11.14
C LYS A 63 3.83 -0.42 -11.59
N PHE A 64 2.98 -0.04 -12.54
CA PHE A 64 2.04 -0.97 -13.17
C PHE A 64 2.68 -1.64 -14.38
N PRO A 65 2.48 -2.96 -14.59
CA PRO A 65 3.03 -3.66 -15.76
C PRO A 65 2.62 -3.06 -17.12
N GLN A 66 1.41 -2.51 -17.20
CA GLN A 66 0.83 -1.95 -18.42
C GLN A 66 1.09 -0.45 -18.59
N ALA A 67 1.64 0.23 -17.57
CA ALA A 67 1.85 1.67 -17.61
C ALA A 67 3.29 1.99 -18.02
N ARG A 68 3.45 2.94 -18.96
CA ARG A 68 4.77 3.43 -19.41
C ARG A 68 5.50 4.22 -18.34
N LYS A 69 4.77 4.89 -17.45
CA LYS A 69 5.31 5.71 -16.36
C LYS A 69 4.74 5.24 -15.02
N PRO A 70 5.53 5.28 -13.93
CA PRO A 70 5.01 4.98 -12.60
C PRO A 70 4.04 6.07 -12.15
N ILE A 71 3.15 5.70 -11.23
CA ILE A 71 2.36 6.68 -10.47
C ILE A 71 3.23 7.14 -9.30
N VAL A 72 3.58 8.41 -9.27
CA VAL A 72 4.28 9.05 -8.14
C VAL A 72 3.23 9.81 -7.33
N THR A 73 3.12 9.50 -6.04
CA THR A 73 2.11 10.09 -5.16
C THR A 73 2.57 10.11 -3.71
N THR A 74 1.82 10.84 -2.86
CA THR A 74 1.93 10.77 -1.40
C THR A 74 0.66 10.19 -0.81
N ALA A 75 0.81 9.36 0.22
CA ALA A 75 -0.31 8.79 0.97
C ALA A 75 -0.12 9.01 2.46
N ARG A 76 -1.22 9.04 3.20
CA ARG A 76 -1.23 9.16 4.65
C ARG A 76 -1.73 7.86 5.28
N VAL A 77 -1.07 7.40 6.33
CA VAL A 77 -1.49 6.21 7.07
C VAL A 77 -2.75 6.53 7.87
N ILE A 78 -3.88 5.94 7.47
CA ILE A 78 -5.20 6.14 8.13
C ILE A 78 -5.62 4.95 8.99
N TRP A 79 -4.95 3.81 8.84
CA TRP A 79 -5.10 2.62 9.69
C TRP A 79 -3.87 1.74 9.53
N CYS A 80 -3.54 0.96 10.56
CA CYS A 80 -2.49 -0.06 10.51
C CYS A 80 -2.93 -1.27 11.34
N SER A 81 -2.78 -2.47 10.79
CA SER A 81 -3.10 -3.73 11.48
C SER A 81 -1.99 -4.74 11.19
N GLU A 82 -1.65 -5.53 12.20
CA GLU A 82 -0.78 -6.68 12.01
C GLU A 82 -1.48 -7.74 11.16
N SER A 83 -0.71 -8.43 10.31
CA SER A 83 -1.19 -9.53 9.51
C SER A 83 -0.15 -10.64 9.49
N LYS A 84 -0.60 -11.90 9.59
CA LYS A 84 0.28 -13.07 9.39
C LYS A 84 0.83 -13.16 7.97
N LEU A 85 0.27 -12.40 7.03
CA LEU A 85 0.82 -12.15 5.71
C LEU A 85 1.99 -11.16 5.84
N GLY A 86 3.11 -11.59 6.42
CA GLY A 86 4.37 -10.88 6.24
C GLY A 86 4.69 -10.77 4.74
N PRO A 87 5.51 -9.79 4.30
CA PRO A 87 5.95 -9.78 2.91
C PRO A 87 6.58 -11.15 2.60
N SER A 88 5.96 -11.89 1.68
CA SER A 88 6.43 -13.21 1.25
C SER A 88 7.94 -13.13 1.00
N PRO A 89 8.76 -14.02 1.60
CA PRO A 89 10.19 -14.02 1.38
C PRO A 89 10.42 -14.12 -0.13
N ALA A 90 11.20 -13.18 -0.67
CA ALA A 90 11.52 -13.14 -2.07
C ALA A 90 12.05 -14.52 -2.52
N GLY A 91 11.37 -15.15 -3.48
CA GLY A 91 11.86 -16.24 -4.31
C GLY A 91 12.40 -17.48 -3.60
N HIS A 92 11.55 -18.51 -3.45
CA HIS A 92 12.04 -19.87 -3.71
C HIS A 92 11.89 -20.13 -5.20
N VAL A 93 13.00 -19.98 -5.93
CA VAL A 93 13.18 -20.64 -7.23
C VAL A 93 13.24 -22.14 -6.92
N LYS A 94 12.31 -22.91 -7.47
CA LYS A 94 12.53 -24.35 -7.66
C LYS A 94 13.36 -24.55 -8.92
#